data_AF-A0A6N8YQE7-F1
#
_entry.id   AF-A0A6N8YQE7-F1
#
_cell.length_a   1.000
_cell.length_b   1.000
_cell.length_c   1.000
_cell.angle_alpha   90.00
_cell.angle_beta   90.00
_cell.angle_gamma   90.00
#
_symmetry.space_group_name_H-M   'P 1'
#
loop_
_entity.id
_entity.type
_entity.pdbx_description
1 polymer ?
#
loop_
_entity_poly.entity_id
_entity_poly.type
_entity_poly.pdbx_seq_one_letter_code
_entity_poly.pdbx_strand_id
1 'polypeptide(L)'
;MIRFERECRTPFSEVYTLYEDDQPQPQGRFDVHFYGRIIHATLCVSERYTTDEIQDIIADLDDELLDAIGLERDDFVVHVHQGREVGVFSGSAFEEGEEPGSEN
;
A
#
# COMPACT_ATOMS: atom_id res chain seq x y z
N MET A 1 0.46 16.73 -2.88
CA MET A 1 1.61 15.81 -3.07
C MET A 1 1.18 14.46 -2.53
N ILE A 2 1.76 13.37 -3.03
CA ILE A 2 1.47 12.04 -2.49
C ILE A 2 2.44 11.74 -1.35
N ARG A 3 1.89 11.29 -0.23
CA ARG A 3 2.61 10.89 0.96
C ARG A 3 2.49 9.38 1.14
N PHE A 4 3.61 8.69 1.23
CA PHE A 4 3.66 7.26 1.51
C PHE A 4 3.80 7.04 3.02
N GLU A 5 2.79 6.42 3.63
CA GLU A 5 2.83 6.07 5.04
C GLU A 5 3.10 4.57 5.19
N ARG A 6 4.26 4.22 5.75
CA ARG A 6 4.64 2.81 5.95
C ARG A 6 3.87 2.20 7.12
N GLU A 7 3.05 1.19 6.84
CA GLU A 7 2.28 0.45 7.83
C GLU A 7 3.09 -0.67 8.48
N CYS A 8 3.89 -1.38 7.68
CA CYS A 8 4.63 -2.54 8.12
C CYS A 8 5.97 -2.64 7.40
N ARG A 9 6.99 -3.12 8.12
CA ARG A 9 8.32 -3.43 7.59
C ARG A 9 8.84 -4.74 8.15
N THR A 10 9.33 -5.57 7.26
CA THR A 10 10.11 -6.76 7.56
C THR A 10 11.43 -6.70 6.78
N PRO A 11 12.38 -7.61 7.03
CA PRO A 11 13.60 -7.68 6.22
C PRO A 11 13.36 -7.96 4.73
N PHE A 12 12.19 -8.50 4.36
CA PHE A 12 11.90 -8.97 3.01
C PHE A 12 10.68 -8.31 2.38
N SER A 13 9.98 -7.44 3.09
CA SER A 13 8.73 -6.84 2.59
C SER A 13 8.37 -5.57 3.35
N GLU A 14 7.75 -4.64 2.65
CA GLU A 14 7.17 -3.41 3.20
C GLU A 14 5.76 -3.20 2.66
N VAL A 15 4.97 -2.45 3.44
CA VAL A 15 3.61 -2.07 3.09
C VAL A 15 3.46 -0.58 3.30
N TYR A 16 2.93 0.12 2.31
CA TYR A 16 2.66 1.54 2.36
C TYR A 16 1.22 1.84 1.98
N THR A 17 0.65 2.81 2.67
CA THR A 17 -0.62 3.42 2.31
C THR A 17 -0.36 4.80 1.72
N LEU A 18 -0.99 5.06 0.58
CA LEU A 18 -0.82 6.28 -0.19
C LEU A 18 -1.88 7.29 0.26
N TYR A 19 -1.45 8.49 0.64
CA TYR A 19 -2.33 9.60 0.98
C TYR A 19 -2.05 10.77 0.05
N GLU A 20 -3.09 11.54 -0.27
CA GLU A 20 -2.92 12.87 -0.85
C GLU A 20 -3.16 13.91 0.23
N ASP A 21 -2.34 14.97 0.24
CA ASP A 21 -2.42 16.02 1.27
C ASP A 21 -3.82 16.64 1.42
N ASP A 22 -4.56 16.72 0.31
CA ASP A 22 -5.90 17.29 0.22
C ASP A 22 -7.02 16.26 0.36
N GLN A 23 -6.69 14.97 0.51
CA GLN A 23 -7.65 13.89 0.66
C GLN A 23 -7.45 13.14 1.98
N PRO A 24 -8.45 13.14 2.89
CA PRO A 24 -8.33 12.46 4.17
C PRO A 24 -8.41 10.93 4.05
N GLN A 25 -8.89 10.39 2.92
CA GLN A 25 -8.96 8.95 2.68
C GLN A 25 -7.70 8.42 1.97
N PRO A 26 -7.31 7.15 2.24
CA PRO A 26 -6.31 6.44 1.45
C PRO A 26 -6.63 6.47 -0.05
N GLN A 27 -5.61 6.77 -0.85
CA GLN A 27 -5.68 6.83 -2.31
C GLN A 27 -5.14 5.59 -2.99
N GLY A 28 -4.49 4.72 -2.22
CA GLY A 28 -3.93 3.48 -2.70
C GLY A 28 -3.14 2.75 -1.65
N ARG A 29 -2.64 1.60 -2.04
CA ARG A 29 -1.81 0.71 -1.24
C ARG A 29 -0.69 0.16 -2.11
N PHE A 30 0.50 0.10 -1.54
CA PHE A 30 1.67 -0.46 -2.16
C PHE A 30 2.28 -1.54 -1.27
N ASP A 31 2.27 -2.77 -1.77
CA ASP A 31 2.85 -3.93 -1.10
C ASP A 31 4.09 -4.36 -1.88
N VAL A 32 5.24 -4.41 -1.22
CA VAL A 32 6.52 -4.72 -1.85
C VAL A 32 7.22 -5.91 -1.20
N HIS A 33 7.84 -6.75 -2.03
CA HIS A 33 8.64 -7.89 -1.63
C HIS A 33 10.05 -7.78 -2.19
N PHE A 34 11.04 -7.96 -1.32
CA PHE A 34 12.46 -7.92 -1.64
C PHE A 34 12.99 -9.34 -1.74
N TYR A 35 13.62 -9.67 -2.87
CA TYR A 35 14.35 -10.91 -3.06
C TYR A 35 15.75 -10.61 -3.63
N GLY A 36 16.72 -10.44 -2.73
CA GLY A 36 18.07 -10.03 -3.10
C GLY A 36 18.06 -8.64 -3.73
N ARG A 37 18.35 -8.56 -5.04
CA ARG A 37 18.38 -7.31 -5.84
C ARG A 37 17.13 -7.12 -6.71
N ILE A 38 16.17 -8.03 -6.61
CA ILE A 38 14.92 -7.99 -7.38
C ILE A 38 13.82 -7.50 -6.45
N ILE A 39 13.04 -6.53 -6.94
CA ILE A 39 11.89 -5.98 -6.24
C ILE A 39 10.63 -6.34 -7.03
N HIS A 40 9.70 -7.01 -6.37
CA HIS A 40 8.35 -7.24 -6.88
C HIS A 40 7.34 -6.50 -6.02
N ALA A 41 6.45 -5.76 -6.66
CA ALA A 41 5.45 -4.99 -5.95
C ALA A 41 4.06 -5.05 -6.59
N THR A 42 3.07 -4.80 -5.76
CA THR A 42 1.68 -4.56 -6.17
C THR A 42 1.30 -3.14 -5.78
N LEU A 43 0.79 -2.38 -6.73
CA LEU A 43 0.25 -1.04 -6.52
C LEU A 43 -1.26 -1.07 -6.80
N CYS A 44 -2.06 -0.89 -5.75
CA CYS A 44 -3.49 -0.66 -5.86
C CYS A 44 -3.76 0.84 -5.73
N VAL A 45 -4.45 1.45 -6.69
CA VAL A 45 -4.73 2.91 -6.69
C VAL A 45 -6.18 3.20 -7.02
N SER A 46 -6.63 4.37 -6.58
CA SER A 46 -7.96 4.91 -6.89
C SER A 46 -8.22 5.02 -8.40
N GLU A 47 -9.48 4.83 -8.81
CA GLU A 47 -9.95 4.98 -10.20
C GLU A 47 -9.75 6.39 -10.79
N ARG A 48 -9.44 7.39 -9.96
CA ARG A 48 -9.23 8.76 -10.44
C ARG A 48 -7.89 9.01 -11.12
N TYR A 49 -6.87 8.19 -10.86
CA TYR A 49 -5.54 8.42 -11.38
C TYR A 49 -5.43 8.07 -12.86
N THR A 50 -4.81 8.95 -13.62
CA THR A 50 -4.43 8.68 -15.00
C THR A 50 -3.21 7.78 -15.08
N THR A 51 -2.94 7.21 -16.26
CA THR A 51 -1.73 6.39 -16.46
C THR A 51 -0.44 7.16 -16.21
N ASP A 52 -0.41 8.45 -16.57
CA ASP A 52 0.78 9.29 -16.35
C ASP A 52 0.99 9.55 -14.85
N GLU A 53 -0.06 9.89 -14.11
CA GLU A 53 0.02 10.04 -12.64
C GLU A 53 0.42 8.73 -11.94
N ILE A 54 -0.02 7.58 -12.45
CA ILE A 54 0.41 6.26 -11.95
C ILE A 54 1.91 6.06 -12.16
N GLN A 55 2.45 6.49 -13.31
CA GLN A 55 3.90 6.39 -13.55
C GLN A 55 4.68 7.32 -12.62
N ASP A 56 4.18 8.52 -12.38
CA ASP A 56 4.76 9.45 -11.40
C ASP A 56 4.76 8.85 -9.99
N ILE A 57 3.66 8.22 -9.57
CA ILE A 57 3.58 7.50 -8.29
C ILE A 57 4.63 6.39 -8.19
N ILE A 58 4.81 5.61 -9.27
CA ILE A 58 5.79 4.52 -9.29
C ILE A 58 7.22 5.08 -9.19
N ALA A 59 7.50 6.22 -9.83
CA ALA A 59 8.80 6.88 -9.73
C ALA A 59 9.05 7.42 -8.31
N ASP A 60 8.06 8.06 -7.70
CA ASP A 60 8.19 8.56 -6.32
C ASP A 60 8.37 7.41 -5.31
N LEU A 61 7.65 6.29 -5.49
CA LEU A 61 7.83 5.07 -4.69
C LEU A 61 9.22 4.47 -4.88
N ASP A 62 9.75 4.52 -6.10
CA ASP A 62 11.07 4.02 -6.39
C ASP A 62 12.14 4.79 -5.60
N ASP A 63 12.10 6.12 -5.68
CA ASP A 63 13.04 6.98 -4.95
C ASP A 63 12.96 6.75 -3.43
N GLU A 64 11.75 6.63 -2.87
CA GLU A 64 11.53 6.35 -1.44
C GLU A 64 12.11 4.97 -1.03
N LEU A 65 11.97 3.95 -1.89
CA LEU A 65 12.52 2.61 -1.62
C LEU A 65 14.05 2.57 -1.72
N LEU A 66 14.64 3.29 -2.68
CA LEU A 66 16.09 3.41 -2.82
C LEU A 66 16.71 3.97 -1.53
N ASP A 67 16.10 5.02 -0.98
CA ASP A 67 16.54 5.65 0.27
C ASP A 67 16.35 4.72 1.49
N ALA A 68 15.26 3.94 1.52
CA ALA A 68 14.93 3.10 2.67
C ALA A 68 15.83 1.86 2.83
N ILE A 69 16.39 1.34 1.74
CA ILE A 69 17.04 0.02 1.72
C ILE A 69 18.53 0.13 1.35
N GLY A 70 18.98 1.23 0.72
CA GLY A 70 20.39 1.45 0.39
C GLY A 70 20.99 0.37 -0.52
N LEU A 71 20.16 -0.30 -1.32
CA LEU A 71 20.55 -1.38 -2.21
C LEU A 71 20.66 -0.89 -3.66
N GLU A 72 21.71 -1.31 -4.33
CA GLU A 72 21.73 -1.37 -5.80
C GLU A 72 20.78 -2.49 -6.25
N ARG A 73 19.75 -2.16 -7.02
CA ARG A 73 18.76 -3.11 -7.54
C ARG A 73 18.99 -3.40 -9.02
N ASP A 74 18.70 -4.64 -9.41
CA ASP A 74 18.83 -5.10 -10.79
C ASP A 74 17.49 -5.00 -11.54
N ASP A 75 16.35 -5.15 -10.85
CA ASP A 75 15.02 -5.12 -11.47
C ASP A 75 13.91 -4.64 -10.51
N PHE A 76 12.92 -3.92 -11.04
CA PHE A 76 11.75 -3.41 -10.32
C PHE A 76 10.47 -3.62 -11.13
N VAL A 77 9.69 -4.60 -10.70
CA VAL A 77 8.46 -4.99 -11.37
C VAL A 77 7.27 -4.62 -10.50
N VAL A 78 6.37 -3.78 -11.04
CA VAL A 78 5.15 -3.35 -10.37
C VAL A 78 3.93 -3.83 -11.15
N HIS A 79 3.06 -4.57 -10.48
CA HIS A 79 1.71 -4.88 -10.98
C HIS A 79 0.74 -3.80 -10.47
N VAL A 80 0.08 -3.11 -11.40
CA VAL A 80 -0.84 -2.02 -11.05
C VAL A 80 -2.29 -2.49 -11.19
N HIS A 81 -3.08 -2.25 -10.15
CA HIS A 81 -4.52 -2.44 -10.12
C HIS A 81 -5.19 -1.11 -9.80
N GLN A 82 -6.23 -0.78 -10.55
CA GLN A 82 -6.99 0.43 -10.35
C GLN A 82 -8.41 0.09 -9.90
N GLY A 83 -8.88 0.72 -8.82
CA GLY A 83 -10.15 0.38 -8.19
C GLY A 83 -10.42 1.17 -6.91
N ARG A 84 -11.26 0.60 -6.04
CA ARG A 84 -11.64 1.20 -4.75
C ARG A 84 -11.42 0.21 -3.62
N GLU A 85 -10.79 0.66 -2.53
CA GLU A 85 -10.74 -0.11 -1.30
C GLU A 85 -12.14 -0.30 -0.73
N VAL A 86 -12.50 -1.56 -0.44
CA VAL A 86 -13.83 -1.92 0.06
C VAL A 86 -13.90 -2.02 1.59
N GLY A 87 -12.74 -2.14 2.24
CA GLY A 87 -12.60 -2.23 3.69
C GLY A 87 -11.42 -3.09 4.10
N VAL A 88 -11.04 -2.97 5.37
CA VAL A 88 -10.01 -3.79 6.02
C VAL A 88 -10.70 -4.79 6.94
N PHE A 89 -10.39 -6.08 6.78
CA PHE A 89 -10.96 -7.16 7.59
C PHE A 89 -9.84 -7.84 8.38
N SER A 90 -9.99 -7.91 9.69
CA SER A 90 -9.06 -8.62 10.58
C SER A 90 -9.83 -9.58 11.49
N GLY A 91 -9.24 -10.73 11.79
CA GLY A 91 -9.89 -11.77 12.61
C GLY A 91 -10.26 -11.30 14.02
N SER A 92 -9.55 -10.30 14.55
CA SER A 92 -9.77 -9.70 15.87
C SER A 92 -10.94 -8.71 15.92
N ALA A 93 -11.43 -8.22 14.78
CA ALA A 93 -12.54 -7.27 14.72
C ALA A 93 -13.93 -7.94 14.79
N PHE A 94 -13.99 -9.27 14.84
CA PHE A 94 -15.23 -10.04 14.90
C PHE A 94 -15.69 -10.39 16.33
N GLU A 95 -14.94 -10.03 17.38
CA GLU A 95 -15.25 -10.40 18.77
C GLU A 95 -16.08 -9.35 19.55
N GLU A 96 -16.33 -8.15 19.02
CA GLU A 96 -17.09 -7.08 19.71
C GLU A 96 -18.56 -6.96 19.25
N GLY A 97 -19.27 -8.09 19.07
CA GLY A 97 -20.64 -8.06 18.54
C GLY A 97 -21.66 -9.03 19.14
N GLU A 98 -21.31 -9.79 20.18
CA GLU A 98 -22.28 -10.68 20.84
C GLU A 98 -22.89 -9.96 22.05
N GLU A 99 -23.94 -9.15 21.80
CA GLU A 99 -24.82 -8.71 22.89
C GLU A 99 -25.57 -9.95 23.41
N PRO A 100 -25.41 -10.35 24.69
CA PRO A 100 -26.18 -11.45 25.25
C PRO A 100 -27.66 -11.06 25.22
N GLY A 101 -28.45 -11.91 24.56
CA GLY A 101 -29.88 -11.70 24.34
C GLY A 101 -30.63 -11.27 25.59
N SER A 102 -31.49 -10.26 25.43
CA SER A 102 -32.51 -9.92 26.41
C SER A 102 -33.43 -11.13 26.62
N GLU A 103 -33.26 -11.84 27.73
CA GLU A 103 -34.28 -12.78 28.21
C GLU A 103 -35.49 -11.97 28.71
N ASN A 104 -36.68 -12.39 28.24
CA ASN A 104 -38.01 -11.84 28.55
C ASN A 104 -38.34 -11.83 30.05
#